data_AF-A0LG05-F1
#
_entry.id   AF-A0LG05-F1
#
_cell.length_a   1.000
_cell.length_b   1.000
_cell.length_c   1.000
_cell.angle_alpha   90.00
_cell.angle_beta   90.00
_cell.angle_gamma   90.00
#
_symmetry.space_group_name_H-M   'P 1'
#
loop_
_entity.id
_entity.type
_entity.pdbx_description
1 polymer ?
#
loop_
_entity_poly.entity_id
_entity_poly.type
_entity_poly.pdbx_seq_one_letter_code
_entity_poly.pdbx_strand_id
1 'polypeptide(L)'
;MEQLQRLIGHVIDRANLHLKEPFTDVGPYVRELIPLPSFTRQGAVYAFTGHHPARYVIRESNAAGSYFLGQCVVERSVLFQTDVRGDELKCKGDTVSCSGMKVPVQDHEVIHVRNSYLVNTLVHSNCHDPGSPEVFDIRDTIAMHYANIHGSPIRGSYLGPFATVDLTSVQDSVVGTFSYVQAGELYRERVEDGCVWVRAKDKFECRYTFDRDVLERYVRFKPGGEPGGIIGDFVAQRKSDIDARFDMAEGHPDVPVPERPSVSRFAVVKGNARIGSDVLVAQRAYVEDTVMGDGSNAQENCILVGANLEGRDVTAHGGKIVFARLGKNVFVGFNSFLRGSSDHPLTIGEHSIVMPHTIADLDEAVDIPPRHLVYGYIRNRADLAANTVSLDDLSRCDGELKRGNLVFRGKGAAFVHGFEHRIEHILEANGALFASGHGMGHAQKNANISHSVVRHITEGALQGLHPAMELQA
;
A
#
# COMPACT_ATOMS: atom_id res chain seq x y z
N MET A 1 16.88 -17.94 19.74
CA MET A 1 16.50 -17.48 18.39
C MET A 1 17.59 -17.71 17.33
N GLU A 2 18.38 -18.78 17.43
CA GLU A 2 19.53 -19.01 16.54
C GLU A 2 19.11 -19.26 15.08
N GLN A 3 18.07 -20.08 14.87
CA GLN A 3 17.58 -20.40 13.52
C GLN A 3 16.96 -19.19 12.83
N LEU A 4 16.32 -18.29 13.57
CA LEU A 4 15.83 -17.02 13.03
C LEU A 4 16.98 -16.12 12.55
N GLN A 5 18.07 -16.01 13.32
CA GLN A 5 19.25 -15.26 12.87
C GLN A 5 19.87 -15.88 11.60
N ARG A 6 19.95 -17.22 11.54
CA ARG A 6 20.41 -17.94 10.34
C ARG A 6 19.51 -17.69 9.14
N LEU A 7 18.19 -17.70 9.34
CA LEU A 7 17.21 -17.38 8.31
C LEU A 7 17.42 -15.96 7.76
N ILE A 8 17.58 -14.96 8.64
CA ILE A 8 17.84 -13.57 8.23
C ILE A 8 19.13 -13.49 7.39
N GLY A 9 20.20 -14.15 7.84
CA GLY A 9 21.45 -14.24 7.07
C GLY A 9 21.25 -14.87 5.69
N HIS A 10 20.51 -15.98 5.62
CA HIS A 10 20.21 -16.65 4.36
C HIS A 10 19.43 -15.76 3.39
N VAL A 11 18.40 -15.05 3.87
CA VAL A 11 17.59 -14.14 3.04
C VAL A 11 18.46 -12.98 2.49
N ILE A 12 19.35 -12.42 3.30
CA ILE A 12 20.32 -11.41 2.86
C ILE A 12 21.20 -11.96 1.73
N ASP A 13 21.78 -13.15 1.92
CA ASP A 13 22.66 -13.75 0.92
C ASP A 13 21.92 -14.01 -0.39
N ARG A 14 20.67 -14.52 -0.31
CA ARG A 14 19.81 -14.78 -1.46
C ARG A 14 19.49 -13.51 -2.25
N ALA A 15 19.12 -12.42 -1.58
CA ALA A 15 18.88 -11.15 -2.25
C ALA A 15 20.17 -10.56 -2.86
N ASN A 16 21.30 -10.68 -2.15
CA ASN A 16 22.60 -10.18 -2.62
C ASN A 16 23.15 -10.89 -3.85
N LEU A 17 22.76 -12.14 -4.13
CA LEU A 17 23.09 -12.82 -5.40
C LEU A 17 22.58 -12.05 -6.62
N HIS A 18 21.54 -11.24 -6.45
CA HIS A 18 20.96 -10.40 -7.50
C HIS A 18 21.44 -8.95 -7.42
N LEU A 19 21.67 -8.42 -6.22
CA LEU A 19 21.81 -6.98 -5.99
C LEU A 19 23.23 -6.47 -5.73
N LYS A 20 24.12 -7.26 -5.12
CA LYS A 20 25.39 -6.73 -4.55
C LYS A 20 26.29 -6.07 -5.61
N GLU A 21 26.32 -6.64 -6.80
CA GLU A 21 26.92 -6.05 -7.99
C GLU A 21 25.88 -6.15 -9.13
N PRO A 22 25.38 -5.04 -9.69
CA PRO A 22 25.93 -3.69 -9.67
C PRO A 22 25.26 -2.71 -8.68
N PHE A 23 24.31 -3.12 -7.85
CA PHE A 23 23.43 -2.17 -7.16
C PHE A 23 23.85 -1.82 -5.73
N THR A 24 23.62 -2.71 -4.77
CA THR A 24 23.84 -2.45 -3.35
C THR A 24 23.88 -3.75 -2.55
N ASP A 25 24.68 -3.77 -1.49
CA ASP A 25 24.60 -4.82 -0.47
C ASP A 25 23.39 -4.53 0.44
N VAL A 26 22.43 -5.44 0.50
CA VAL A 26 21.24 -5.30 1.37
C VAL A 26 21.52 -5.66 2.82
N GLY A 27 22.65 -6.29 3.13
CA GLY A 27 23.01 -6.75 4.47
C GLY A 27 22.94 -5.65 5.54
N PRO A 28 23.57 -4.48 5.35
CA PRO A 28 23.51 -3.37 6.29
C PRO A 28 22.10 -2.81 6.53
N TYR A 29 21.17 -3.01 5.59
CA TYR A 29 19.79 -2.53 5.71
C TYR A 29 18.90 -3.48 6.52
N VAL A 30 19.24 -4.77 6.54
CA VAL A 30 18.43 -5.83 7.14
C VAL A 30 18.98 -6.25 8.51
N ARG A 31 20.31 -6.34 8.66
CA ARG A 31 20.92 -6.71 9.94
C ARG A 31 20.54 -5.67 10.99
N GLU A 32 20.03 -6.17 12.10
CA GLU A 32 19.63 -5.37 13.27
C GLU A 32 18.45 -4.41 13.06
N LEU A 33 17.83 -4.39 11.87
CA LEU A 33 16.68 -3.53 11.58
C LEU A 33 15.55 -3.73 12.60
N ILE A 34 15.24 -4.99 12.89
CA ILE A 34 14.25 -5.38 13.89
C ILE A 34 14.99 -6.08 15.04
N PRO A 35 14.90 -5.56 16.28
CA PRO A 35 15.46 -6.24 17.45
C PRO A 35 14.89 -7.64 17.59
N LEU A 36 15.74 -8.64 17.82
CA LEU A 36 15.31 -10.05 17.85
C LEU A 36 14.13 -10.34 18.79
N PRO A 37 14.05 -9.79 20.01
CA PRO A 37 12.89 -9.99 20.89
C PRO A 37 11.56 -9.49 20.32
N SER A 38 11.58 -8.59 19.33
CA SER A 38 10.36 -8.09 18.68
C SER A 38 9.66 -9.18 17.86
N PHE A 39 10.40 -10.14 17.30
CA PHE A 39 9.83 -11.27 16.53
C PHE A 39 9.03 -12.26 17.40
N THR A 40 9.05 -12.09 18.72
CA THR A 40 8.29 -12.92 19.66
C THR A 40 7.23 -12.13 20.44
N ARG A 41 6.89 -10.91 20.03
CA ARG A 41 5.87 -10.11 20.72
C ARG A 41 4.46 -10.50 20.28
N GLN A 42 4.23 -10.55 18.98
CA GLN A 42 2.90 -10.72 18.39
C GLN A 42 2.79 -12.05 17.62
N GLY A 43 1.57 -12.60 17.58
CA GLY A 43 1.23 -13.73 16.71
C GLY A 43 0.97 -13.26 15.27
N ALA A 44 0.86 -14.21 14.35
CA ALA A 44 0.36 -14.00 13.00
C ALA A 44 -1.17 -14.18 12.97
N VAL A 45 -1.87 -13.29 12.28
CA VAL A 45 -3.33 -13.29 12.14
C VAL A 45 -3.71 -13.88 10.78
N TYR A 46 -4.58 -14.88 10.76
CA TYR A 46 -5.11 -15.52 9.56
C TYR A 46 -6.62 -15.31 9.50
N ALA A 47 -7.08 -14.66 8.43
CA ALA A 47 -8.47 -14.29 8.23
C ALA A 47 -9.23 -15.34 7.39
N PHE A 48 -10.47 -15.64 7.75
CA PHE A 48 -11.32 -16.58 7.02
C PHE A 48 -12.67 -15.94 6.73
N THR A 49 -13.18 -16.19 5.53
CA THR A 49 -14.47 -15.67 5.06
C THR A 49 -15.05 -16.63 4.03
N GLY A 50 -16.37 -16.58 3.84
CA GLY A 50 -17.07 -17.35 2.81
C GLY A 50 -16.96 -16.78 1.39
N HIS A 51 -16.23 -15.69 1.19
CA HIS A 51 -16.21 -14.96 -0.09
C HIS A 51 -15.03 -15.26 -1.02
N HIS A 52 -13.94 -15.83 -0.51
CA HIS A 52 -12.79 -16.22 -1.32
C HIS A 52 -12.10 -17.44 -0.70
N PRO A 53 -11.42 -18.28 -1.51
CA PRO A 53 -10.64 -19.40 -0.99
C PRO A 53 -9.62 -18.95 0.06
N ALA A 54 -9.43 -19.75 1.10
CA ALA A 54 -8.46 -19.49 2.15
C ALA A 54 -7.52 -20.67 2.28
N ARG A 55 -6.22 -20.42 2.01
CA ARG A 55 -5.15 -21.40 2.17
C ARG A 55 -3.90 -20.71 2.64
N TYR A 56 -3.41 -21.12 3.81
CA TYR A 56 -2.24 -20.52 4.45
C TYR A 56 -1.20 -21.58 4.70
N VAL A 57 -0.02 -21.45 4.09
CA VAL A 57 1.11 -22.33 4.33
C VAL A 57 2.26 -21.51 4.87
N ILE A 58 2.83 -21.93 5.99
CA ILE A 58 4.05 -21.32 6.53
C ILE A 58 5.08 -22.43 6.82
N ARG A 59 6.31 -22.23 6.34
CA ARG A 59 7.42 -23.18 6.53
C ARG A 59 8.72 -22.44 6.76
N GLU A 60 9.47 -22.83 7.79
CA GLU A 60 10.80 -22.29 8.09
C GLU A 60 10.83 -20.74 8.09
N SER A 61 9.77 -20.11 8.62
CA SER A 61 9.54 -18.67 8.46
C SER A 61 9.14 -18.01 9.78
N ASN A 62 9.30 -16.69 9.83
CA ASN A 62 8.69 -15.84 10.85
C ASN A 62 7.59 -14.98 10.20
N ALA A 63 6.50 -14.76 10.93
CA ALA A 63 5.35 -13.95 10.51
C ALA A 63 4.85 -13.05 11.66
N ALA A 64 5.73 -12.59 12.55
CA ALA A 64 5.34 -11.90 13.77
C ALA A 64 4.53 -10.62 13.49
N GLY A 65 3.35 -10.52 14.10
CA GLY A 65 2.44 -9.37 13.93
C GLY A 65 1.87 -9.20 12.52
N SER A 66 2.06 -10.18 11.64
CA SER A 66 1.63 -10.11 10.24
C SER A 66 0.17 -10.56 10.08
N TYR A 67 -0.52 -10.03 9.08
CA TYR A 67 -1.91 -10.33 8.75
C TYR A 67 -2.00 -11.04 7.40
N PHE A 68 -2.81 -12.10 7.32
CA PHE A 68 -3.01 -12.89 6.10
C PHE A 68 -4.49 -13.02 5.76
N LEU A 69 -4.82 -12.80 4.49
CA LEU A 69 -6.16 -13.00 3.93
C LEU A 69 -6.04 -13.68 2.56
N GLY A 70 -6.91 -14.64 2.25
CA GLY A 70 -6.93 -15.33 0.95
C GLY A 70 -5.97 -16.52 0.86
N GLN A 71 -5.26 -16.66 -0.26
CA GLN A 71 -4.31 -17.75 -0.48
C GLN A 71 -2.86 -17.28 -0.40
N CYS A 72 -2.15 -17.67 0.65
CA CYS A 72 -0.79 -17.24 0.94
C CYS A 72 0.12 -18.41 1.31
N VAL A 73 1.29 -18.46 0.69
CA VAL A 73 2.36 -19.41 1.00
C VAL A 73 3.61 -18.63 1.38
N VAL A 74 4.17 -18.90 2.55
CA VAL A 74 5.37 -18.26 3.09
C VAL A 74 6.41 -19.32 3.41
N GLU A 75 7.54 -19.29 2.71
CA GLU A 75 8.62 -20.27 2.89
C GLU A 75 9.96 -19.57 3.06
N ARG A 76 10.74 -20.00 4.06
CA ARG A 76 12.08 -19.46 4.34
C ARG A 76 12.12 -17.92 4.30
N SER A 77 11.15 -17.28 4.93
CA SER A 77 10.98 -15.82 4.86
C SER A 77 10.73 -15.21 6.25
N VAL A 78 11.00 -13.91 6.37
CA VAL A 78 10.70 -13.13 7.58
C VAL A 78 9.72 -12.03 7.20
N LEU A 79 8.51 -12.13 7.74
CA LEU A 79 7.46 -11.13 7.62
C LEU A 79 7.23 -10.53 9.01
N PHE A 80 7.57 -9.25 9.17
CA PHE A 80 7.34 -8.53 10.41
C PHE A 80 6.27 -7.47 10.18
N GLN A 81 5.15 -7.59 10.90
CA GLN A 81 4.02 -6.66 10.83
C GLN A 81 3.57 -6.37 9.38
N THR A 82 3.66 -7.39 8.53
CA THR A 82 3.34 -7.30 7.10
C THR A 82 1.92 -7.74 6.87
N ASP A 83 1.21 -7.03 6.01
CA ASP A 83 -0.13 -7.41 5.58
C ASP A 83 -0.02 -8.08 4.21
N VAL A 84 -0.45 -9.34 4.12
CA VAL A 84 -0.51 -10.11 2.88
C VAL A 84 -1.96 -10.40 2.57
N ARG A 85 -2.48 -9.72 1.55
CA ARG A 85 -3.89 -9.74 1.20
C ARG A 85 -4.13 -10.31 -0.17
N GLY A 86 -4.81 -11.45 -0.17
CA GLY A 86 -5.19 -12.20 -1.34
C GLY A 86 -6.68 -12.17 -1.65
N ASP A 87 -7.42 -11.16 -1.19
CA ASP A 87 -8.86 -11.02 -1.46
C ASP A 87 -9.18 -10.46 -2.85
N GLU A 88 -8.16 -10.03 -3.59
CA GLU A 88 -8.25 -9.65 -5.02
C GLU A 88 -7.66 -10.72 -5.96
N LEU A 89 -7.21 -11.86 -5.44
CA LEU A 89 -6.59 -12.93 -6.25
C LEU A 89 -7.56 -13.51 -7.25
N LYS A 90 -7.05 -13.84 -8.44
CA LYS A 90 -7.82 -14.47 -9.51
C LYS A 90 -8.29 -15.85 -9.06
N CYS A 91 -9.53 -16.17 -9.40
CA CYS A 91 -10.13 -17.47 -9.16
C CYS A 91 -9.93 -18.40 -10.35
N LYS A 92 -9.95 -19.71 -10.09
CA LYS A 92 -10.01 -20.72 -11.13
C LYS A 92 -11.18 -20.44 -12.09
N GLY A 93 -10.87 -20.45 -13.38
CA GLY A 93 -11.84 -20.14 -14.44
C GLY A 93 -11.90 -18.67 -14.85
N ASP A 94 -11.29 -17.75 -14.07
CA ASP A 94 -11.11 -16.36 -14.51
C ASP A 94 -10.27 -16.32 -15.78
N THR A 95 -10.41 -15.24 -16.56
CA THR A 95 -9.70 -15.09 -17.83
C THR A 95 -8.69 -13.97 -17.76
N VAL A 96 -7.42 -14.29 -18.01
CA VAL A 96 -6.36 -13.30 -18.21
C VAL A 96 -6.24 -12.99 -19.70
N SER A 97 -6.18 -11.72 -20.04
CA SER A 97 -5.98 -11.26 -21.42
C SER A 97 -4.53 -10.81 -21.62
N CYS A 98 -3.81 -11.44 -22.54
CA CYS A 98 -2.44 -11.07 -22.90
C CYS A 98 -2.25 -11.11 -24.41
N SER A 99 -1.82 -10.00 -25.01
CA SER A 99 -1.56 -9.89 -26.46
C SER A 99 -2.73 -10.38 -27.34
N GLY A 100 -3.97 -10.10 -26.92
CA GLY A 100 -5.19 -10.53 -27.61
C GLY A 100 -5.59 -11.99 -27.34
N MET A 101 -4.77 -12.78 -26.66
CA MET A 101 -5.12 -14.12 -26.19
C MET A 101 -5.91 -14.04 -24.88
N LYS A 102 -6.90 -14.92 -24.73
CA LYS A 102 -7.66 -15.12 -23.50
C LYS A 102 -7.29 -16.47 -22.92
N VAL A 103 -6.61 -16.46 -21.78
CA VAL A 103 -6.13 -17.67 -21.11
C VAL A 103 -6.93 -17.88 -19.82
N PRO A 104 -7.62 -19.01 -19.66
CA PRO A 104 -8.30 -19.31 -18.40
C PRO A 104 -7.28 -19.70 -17.33
N VAL A 105 -7.45 -19.11 -16.15
CA VAL A 105 -6.72 -19.43 -14.92
C VAL A 105 -7.07 -20.86 -14.50
N GLN A 106 -6.07 -21.73 -14.41
CA GLN A 106 -6.30 -23.17 -14.19
C GLN A 106 -6.60 -23.51 -12.73
N ASP A 107 -6.00 -22.78 -11.80
CA ASP A 107 -6.13 -22.94 -10.36
C ASP A 107 -6.25 -21.57 -9.70
N HIS A 108 -6.87 -21.51 -8.52
CA HIS A 108 -6.98 -20.25 -7.78
C HIS A 108 -5.59 -19.67 -7.51
N GLU A 109 -5.42 -18.40 -7.83
CA GLU A 109 -4.15 -17.70 -7.72
C GLU A 109 -3.68 -17.65 -6.26
N VAL A 110 -2.36 -17.74 -6.05
CA VAL A 110 -1.72 -17.75 -4.73
C VAL A 110 -0.61 -16.70 -4.63
N ILE A 111 -0.53 -16.01 -3.49
CA ILE A 111 0.63 -15.20 -3.14
C ILE A 111 1.71 -16.12 -2.58
N HIS A 112 2.89 -16.13 -3.19
CA HIS A 112 4.01 -16.97 -2.77
C HIS A 112 5.22 -16.14 -2.36
N VAL A 113 5.47 -16.03 -1.05
CA VAL A 113 6.62 -15.33 -0.49
C VAL A 113 7.74 -16.32 -0.16
N ARG A 114 8.92 -16.14 -0.77
CA ARG A 114 10.06 -17.07 -0.62
C ARG A 114 11.39 -16.39 -0.45
N ASN A 115 12.19 -16.82 0.53
CA ASN A 115 13.54 -16.27 0.75
C ASN A 115 13.53 -14.73 0.85
N SER A 116 12.48 -14.16 1.47
CA SER A 116 12.24 -12.72 1.46
C SER A 116 12.15 -12.15 2.87
N TYR A 117 12.45 -10.86 3.00
CA TYR A 117 12.38 -10.11 4.25
C TYR A 117 11.48 -8.89 4.05
N LEU A 118 10.29 -8.91 4.64
CA LEU A 118 9.26 -7.88 4.50
C LEU A 118 8.97 -7.29 5.89
N VAL A 119 9.02 -5.96 6.00
CA VAL A 119 8.85 -5.26 7.28
C VAL A 119 7.86 -4.13 7.13
N ASN A 120 6.77 -4.19 7.88
CA ASN A 120 5.64 -3.24 7.77
C ASN A 120 5.22 -3.03 6.31
N THR A 121 5.32 -4.09 5.50
CA THR A 121 5.03 -4.05 4.06
C THR A 121 3.57 -4.40 3.84
N LEU A 122 2.97 -3.84 2.80
CA LEU A 122 1.71 -4.30 2.27
C LEU A 122 1.94 -5.10 0.99
N VAL A 123 1.40 -6.30 0.91
CA VAL A 123 1.24 -7.09 -0.31
C VAL A 123 -0.25 -7.17 -0.62
N HIS A 124 -0.67 -6.62 -1.75
CA HIS A 124 -2.09 -6.57 -2.10
C HIS A 124 -2.30 -6.62 -3.63
N SER A 125 -3.55 -6.71 -4.04
CA SER A 125 -3.98 -6.99 -5.41
C SER A 125 -3.52 -8.36 -5.91
N ASN A 126 -3.53 -8.55 -7.23
CA ASN A 126 -3.23 -9.81 -7.88
C ASN A 126 -2.10 -9.68 -8.90
N CYS A 127 -1.53 -10.80 -9.34
CA CYS A 127 -0.42 -10.84 -10.29
C CYS A 127 -0.86 -10.25 -11.64
N HIS A 128 -0.15 -9.21 -12.10
CA HIS A 128 -0.35 -8.62 -13.42
C HIS A 128 0.69 -9.10 -14.46
N ASP A 129 1.52 -10.09 -14.11
CA ASP A 129 2.39 -10.78 -15.07
C ASP A 129 1.61 -11.92 -15.75
N PRO A 130 1.31 -11.80 -17.06
CA PRO A 130 0.58 -12.84 -17.79
C PRO A 130 1.39 -14.13 -17.94
N GLY A 131 2.69 -14.13 -17.68
CA GLY A 131 3.55 -15.32 -17.70
C GLY A 131 3.33 -16.25 -16.50
N SER A 132 2.66 -15.80 -15.44
CA SER A 132 2.41 -16.57 -14.23
C SER A 132 1.06 -16.18 -13.57
N PRO A 133 -0.08 -16.39 -14.27
CA PRO A 133 -1.36 -15.86 -13.83
C PRO A 133 -1.92 -16.53 -12.56
N GLU A 134 -1.46 -17.74 -12.22
CA GLU A 134 -1.83 -18.46 -10.99
C GLU A 134 -0.89 -18.16 -9.80
N VAL A 135 0.23 -17.46 -9.99
CA VAL A 135 1.20 -17.22 -8.91
C VAL A 135 1.66 -15.77 -8.88
N PHE A 136 1.30 -15.08 -7.80
CA PHE A 136 1.88 -13.80 -7.41
C PHE A 136 3.16 -14.06 -6.60
N ASP A 137 4.29 -14.20 -7.31
CA ASP A 137 5.58 -14.59 -6.75
C ASP A 137 6.35 -13.38 -6.16
N ILE A 138 6.77 -13.50 -4.91
CA ILE A 138 7.61 -12.53 -4.17
C ILE A 138 8.81 -13.28 -3.62
N ARG A 139 9.93 -13.24 -4.33
CA ARG A 139 11.09 -14.10 -4.03
C ARG A 139 12.42 -13.39 -3.97
N ASP A 140 13.31 -13.86 -3.09
CA ASP A 140 14.65 -13.29 -2.90
C ASP A 140 14.58 -11.74 -2.74
N THR A 141 13.55 -11.24 -2.05
CA THR A 141 13.17 -9.81 -2.04
C THR A 141 13.28 -9.21 -0.65
N ILE A 142 13.78 -7.98 -0.60
CA ILE A 142 13.86 -7.18 0.62
C ILE A 142 12.92 -5.97 0.48
N ALA A 143 11.89 -5.89 1.31
CA ALA A 143 10.98 -4.74 1.35
C ALA A 143 11.03 -4.08 2.72
N MET A 144 11.36 -2.78 2.72
CA MET A 144 11.51 -1.99 3.92
C MET A 144 10.16 -1.46 4.44
N HIS A 145 10.23 -0.82 5.61
CA HIS A 145 9.13 -0.17 6.31
C HIS A 145 8.16 0.56 5.37
N TYR A 146 6.88 0.19 5.43
CA TYR A 146 5.77 0.85 4.72
C TYR A 146 5.88 0.81 3.20
N ALA A 147 6.69 -0.10 2.65
CA ALA A 147 6.68 -0.37 1.23
C ALA A 147 5.38 -1.08 0.81
N ASN A 148 4.96 -0.85 -0.43
CA ASN A 148 3.79 -1.46 -1.03
C ASN A 148 4.20 -2.31 -2.23
N ILE A 149 3.81 -3.58 -2.22
CA ILE A 149 3.89 -4.51 -3.35
C ILE A 149 2.46 -4.73 -3.82
N HIS A 150 2.03 -3.92 -4.79
CA HIS A 150 0.64 -3.90 -5.25
C HIS A 150 0.55 -4.51 -6.66
N GLY A 151 0.02 -5.73 -6.74
CA GLY A 151 -0.15 -6.48 -7.99
C GLY A 151 1.13 -6.66 -8.82
N SER A 152 2.27 -6.72 -8.14
CA SER A 152 3.61 -6.55 -8.72
C SER A 152 4.51 -7.73 -8.35
N PRO A 153 4.58 -8.80 -9.16
CA PRO A 153 5.47 -9.92 -8.88
C PRO A 153 6.92 -9.43 -8.85
N ILE A 154 7.67 -9.89 -7.85
CA ILE A 154 9.00 -9.34 -7.55
C ILE A 154 10.02 -10.44 -7.27
N ARG A 155 11.19 -10.31 -7.89
CA ARG A 155 12.32 -11.23 -7.74
C ARG A 155 13.62 -10.47 -7.50
N GLY A 156 14.42 -10.91 -6.53
CA GLY A 156 15.84 -10.51 -6.44
C GLY A 156 16.01 -8.99 -6.26
N SER A 157 15.06 -8.33 -5.60
CA SER A 157 14.92 -6.88 -5.64
C SER A 157 14.82 -6.26 -4.25
N TYR A 158 15.10 -4.96 -4.19
CA TYR A 158 15.02 -4.17 -2.97
C TYR A 158 14.02 -3.03 -3.13
N LEU A 159 13.14 -2.88 -2.14
CA LEU A 159 12.22 -1.74 -2.01
C LEU A 159 12.58 -0.93 -0.77
N GLY A 160 12.93 0.34 -0.96
CA GLY A 160 13.21 1.29 0.12
C GLY A 160 11.97 1.62 0.96
N PRO A 161 12.13 2.30 2.11
CA PRO A 161 10.99 2.65 2.94
C PRO A 161 9.98 3.51 2.17
N PHE A 162 8.70 3.25 2.38
CA PHE A 162 7.60 3.90 1.66
C PHE A 162 7.67 3.78 0.12
N ALA A 163 8.49 2.90 -0.44
CA ALA A 163 8.49 2.63 -1.87
C ALA A 163 7.22 1.90 -2.27
N THR A 164 6.71 2.16 -3.46
CA THR A 164 5.53 1.51 -4.01
C THR A 164 5.84 0.98 -5.40
N VAL A 165 5.66 -0.32 -5.58
CA VAL A 165 5.60 -0.94 -6.91
C VAL A 165 4.17 -1.35 -7.18
N ASP A 166 3.64 -0.88 -8.30
CA ASP A 166 2.23 -0.99 -8.64
C ASP A 166 2.08 -1.52 -10.07
N LEU A 167 1.36 -2.63 -10.23
CA LEU A 167 1.10 -3.31 -11.50
C LEU A 167 2.37 -3.48 -12.38
N THR A 168 3.50 -3.81 -11.75
CA THR A 168 4.82 -3.86 -12.39
C THR A 168 5.55 -5.15 -12.01
N SER A 169 6.00 -5.92 -13.01
CA SER A 169 6.91 -7.03 -12.79
C SER A 169 8.31 -6.51 -12.50
N VAL A 170 8.86 -6.83 -11.33
CA VAL A 170 10.16 -6.29 -10.89
C VAL A 170 11.17 -7.41 -10.73
N GLN A 171 12.31 -7.28 -11.39
CA GLN A 171 13.38 -8.27 -11.31
C GLN A 171 14.75 -7.61 -11.21
N ASP A 172 15.57 -8.12 -10.28
CA ASP A 172 16.97 -7.77 -10.09
C ASP A 172 17.19 -6.25 -10.00
N SER A 173 16.29 -5.54 -9.32
CA SER A 173 16.19 -4.08 -9.35
C SER A 173 16.13 -3.45 -7.96
N VAL A 174 16.43 -2.15 -7.89
CA VAL A 174 16.33 -1.33 -6.68
C VAL A 174 15.30 -0.25 -6.88
N VAL A 175 14.32 -0.16 -5.99
CA VAL A 175 13.36 0.95 -5.93
C VAL A 175 13.63 1.78 -4.69
N GLY A 176 14.04 3.02 -4.91
CA GLY A 176 14.47 3.94 -3.86
C GLY A 176 13.39 4.32 -2.86
N THR A 177 13.82 4.90 -1.74
CA THR A 177 12.98 5.43 -0.67
C THR A 177 11.93 6.37 -1.24
N PHE A 178 10.67 6.21 -0.81
CA PHE A 178 9.55 7.05 -1.21
C PHE A 178 9.39 7.18 -2.74
N SER A 179 9.77 6.14 -3.50
CA SER A 179 9.57 6.09 -4.95
C SER A 179 8.31 5.32 -5.31
N TYR A 180 7.59 5.75 -6.34
CA TYR A 180 6.43 5.07 -6.90
C TYR A 180 6.74 4.62 -8.33
N VAL A 181 6.49 3.36 -8.65
CA VAL A 181 6.72 2.80 -9.98
C VAL A 181 5.49 2.02 -10.45
N GLN A 182 4.93 2.49 -11.56
CA GLN A 182 3.95 1.77 -12.37
C GLN A 182 4.42 1.79 -13.82
N ALA A 183 5.26 0.84 -14.21
CA ALA A 183 5.96 0.85 -15.50
C ALA A 183 5.76 -0.43 -16.33
N GLY A 184 4.96 -1.39 -15.84
CA GLY A 184 4.72 -2.69 -16.45
C GLY A 184 5.84 -3.69 -16.17
N GLU A 185 7.08 -3.35 -16.50
CA GLU A 185 8.27 -4.17 -16.22
C GLU A 185 9.44 -3.28 -15.78
N LEU A 186 10.22 -3.78 -14.81
CA LEU A 186 11.46 -3.21 -14.31
C LEU A 186 12.51 -4.32 -14.19
N TYR A 187 13.59 -4.27 -14.97
CA TYR A 187 14.62 -5.31 -15.02
C TYR A 187 16.03 -4.73 -14.94
N ARG A 188 16.78 -5.09 -13.91
CA ARG A 188 18.15 -4.60 -13.69
C ARG A 188 18.24 -3.08 -13.74
N GLU A 189 17.31 -2.41 -13.07
CA GLU A 189 17.26 -0.96 -12.98
C GLU A 189 17.35 -0.48 -11.53
N ARG A 190 17.82 0.76 -11.38
CA ARG A 190 17.74 1.51 -10.12
C ARG A 190 16.81 2.69 -10.33
N VAL A 191 15.74 2.73 -9.55
CA VAL A 191 14.88 3.90 -9.41
C VAL A 191 15.37 4.69 -8.20
N GLU A 192 15.80 5.92 -8.45
CA GLU A 192 16.31 6.82 -7.41
C GLU A 192 15.22 7.25 -6.43
N ASP A 193 15.63 7.58 -5.20
CA ASP A 193 14.75 8.04 -4.12
C ASP A 193 13.86 9.21 -4.57
N GLY A 194 12.58 9.18 -4.18
CA GLY A 194 11.61 10.21 -4.51
C GLY A 194 11.23 10.28 -5.99
N CYS A 195 11.44 9.23 -6.77
CA CYS A 195 10.96 9.16 -8.14
C CYS A 195 9.51 8.65 -8.19
N VAL A 196 8.61 9.39 -8.82
CA VAL A 196 7.26 8.93 -9.18
C VAL A 196 7.23 8.69 -10.68
N TRP A 197 7.04 7.45 -11.10
CA TRP A 197 7.11 7.02 -12.50
C TRP A 197 5.89 6.19 -12.89
N VAL A 198 5.10 6.72 -13.83
CA VAL A 198 3.93 6.06 -14.40
C VAL A 198 4.12 5.95 -15.91
N ARG A 199 4.13 4.74 -16.44
CA ARG A 199 4.32 4.47 -17.87
C ARG A 199 3.33 3.43 -18.33
N ALA A 200 2.58 3.80 -19.37
CA ALA A 200 1.80 2.87 -20.17
C ALA A 200 2.46 2.76 -21.54
N LYS A 201 2.99 1.58 -21.86
CA LYS A 201 3.70 1.30 -23.11
C LYS A 201 2.90 1.81 -24.32
N ASP A 202 3.59 2.51 -25.23
CA ASP A 202 3.05 3.10 -26.45
C ASP A 202 1.91 4.13 -26.26
N LYS A 203 1.62 4.55 -25.03
CA LYS A 203 0.55 5.51 -24.70
C LYS A 203 1.08 6.77 -24.06
N PHE A 204 1.77 6.64 -22.93
CA PHE A 204 2.31 7.77 -22.19
C PHE A 204 3.44 7.36 -21.22
N GLU A 205 4.20 8.36 -20.81
CA GLU A 205 5.14 8.31 -19.70
C GLU A 205 5.04 9.59 -18.89
N CYS A 206 4.89 9.44 -17.58
CA CYS A 206 4.76 10.53 -16.62
C CYS A 206 5.81 10.30 -15.53
N ARG A 207 6.71 11.26 -15.34
CA ARG A 207 7.78 11.17 -14.34
C ARG A 207 7.88 12.46 -13.55
N TYR A 208 7.92 12.33 -12.23
CA TYR A 208 8.23 13.40 -11.29
C TYR A 208 9.41 12.97 -10.43
N THR A 209 10.23 13.92 -10.01
CA THR A 209 11.35 13.67 -9.10
C THR A 209 11.38 14.75 -8.03
N PHE A 210 11.37 14.32 -6.76
CA PHE A 210 11.50 15.24 -5.63
C PHE A 210 12.90 15.85 -5.60
N ASP A 211 12.97 17.12 -5.19
CA ASP A 211 14.22 17.70 -4.76
C ASP A 211 14.72 16.97 -3.51
N ARG A 212 15.99 16.58 -3.51
CA ARG A 212 16.59 15.75 -2.45
C ARG A 212 16.41 16.36 -1.06
N ASP A 213 16.70 17.65 -0.93
CA ASP A 213 16.60 18.36 0.35
C ASP A 213 15.16 18.43 0.86
N VAL A 214 14.18 18.49 -0.06
CA VAL A 214 12.77 18.40 0.31
C VAL A 214 12.46 17.00 0.81
N LEU A 215 12.82 15.97 0.04
CA LEU A 215 12.54 14.58 0.38
C LEU A 215 13.13 14.19 1.74
N GLU A 216 14.39 14.51 2.01
CA GLU A 216 15.09 14.16 3.25
C GLU A 216 14.43 14.75 4.52
N ARG A 217 13.66 15.84 4.40
CA ARG A 217 12.85 16.38 5.51
C ARG A 217 11.66 15.50 5.86
N TYR A 218 11.01 14.91 4.86
CA TYR A 218 9.80 14.12 5.03
C TYR A 218 10.10 12.65 5.28
N VAL A 219 11.05 12.09 4.54
CA VAL A 219 11.49 10.71 4.67
C VAL A 219 13.01 10.66 4.57
N ARG A 220 13.66 10.35 5.68
CA ARG A 220 15.09 10.04 5.73
C ARG A 220 15.26 8.62 6.24
N PHE A 221 16.24 7.92 5.68
CA PHE A 221 16.49 6.54 6.05
C PHE A 221 17.99 6.28 6.14
N LYS A 222 18.37 5.51 7.17
CA LYS A 222 19.73 5.03 7.37
C LYS A 222 19.69 3.51 7.46
N PRO A 223 20.66 2.78 6.89
CA PRO A 223 20.73 1.33 7.00
C PRO A 223 20.60 0.86 8.46
N GLY A 224 19.76 -0.16 8.68
CA GLY A 224 19.53 -0.76 10.00
C GLY A 224 18.62 0.04 10.95
N GLY A 225 18.14 1.23 10.56
CA GLY A 225 17.23 2.04 11.37
C GLY A 225 15.80 2.10 10.83
N GLU A 226 14.86 2.61 11.63
CA GLU A 226 13.53 2.97 11.15
C GLU A 226 13.58 4.24 10.27
N PRO A 227 12.66 4.40 9.30
CA PRO A 227 12.57 5.64 8.54
C PRO A 227 12.12 6.79 9.45
N GLY A 228 12.84 7.91 9.42
CA GLY A 228 12.51 9.13 10.15
C GLY A 228 12.12 10.27 9.22
N GLY A 229 12.01 11.48 9.77
CA GLY A 229 11.50 12.65 9.04
C GLY A 229 10.02 12.84 9.31
N ILE A 230 9.42 13.91 8.80
CA ILE A 230 8.05 14.30 9.17
C ILE A 230 7.05 13.14 8.99
N ILE A 231 7.12 12.40 7.87
CA ILE A 231 6.20 11.29 7.60
C ILE A 231 6.54 10.08 8.49
N GLY A 232 7.82 9.74 8.63
CA GLY A 232 8.26 8.64 9.49
C GLY A 232 7.85 8.85 10.95
N ASP A 233 8.15 10.03 11.48
CA ASP A 233 7.83 10.44 12.85
C ASP A 233 6.29 10.48 13.06
N PHE A 234 5.53 10.94 12.06
CA PHE A 234 4.07 10.97 12.11
C PHE A 234 3.43 9.58 12.19
N VAL A 235 3.98 8.59 11.46
CA VAL A 235 3.52 7.19 11.53
C VAL A 235 3.94 6.56 12.86
N ALA A 236 5.19 6.77 13.28
CA ALA A 236 5.73 6.21 14.51
C ALA A 236 4.92 6.62 15.76
N GLN A 237 4.46 7.88 15.82
CA GLN A 237 3.63 8.39 16.92
C GLN A 237 2.29 7.66 17.10
N ARG A 238 1.80 6.96 16.06
CA ARG A 238 0.51 6.24 16.08
C ARG A 238 0.69 4.73 16.14
N LYS A 239 1.94 4.26 16.06
CA LYS A 239 2.27 2.84 16.00
C LYS A 239 1.78 2.08 17.22
N SER A 240 1.87 2.66 18.43
CA SER A 240 1.40 2.01 19.65
C SER A 240 -0.10 1.69 19.61
N ASP A 241 -0.91 2.62 19.11
CA ASP A 241 -2.36 2.47 19.04
C ASP A 241 -2.74 1.37 18.03
N ILE A 242 -2.03 1.33 16.90
CA ILE A 242 -2.20 0.30 15.87
C ILE A 242 -1.75 -1.07 16.40
N ASP A 243 -0.56 -1.15 16.99
CA ASP A 243 0.00 -2.40 17.52
C ASP A 243 -0.91 -2.96 18.64
N ALA A 244 -1.50 -2.11 19.48
CA ALA A 244 -2.45 -2.52 20.51
C ALA A 244 -3.70 -3.23 19.95
N ARG A 245 -4.17 -2.87 18.75
CA ARG A 245 -5.29 -3.55 18.09
C ARG A 245 -4.92 -4.97 17.64
N PHE A 246 -3.65 -5.24 17.35
CA PHE A 246 -3.17 -6.58 17.01
C PHE A 246 -2.89 -7.44 18.26
N ASP A 247 -2.64 -6.81 19.41
CA ASP A 247 -2.53 -7.51 20.70
C ASP A 247 -3.91 -7.94 21.23
N MET A 248 -4.94 -7.13 21.01
CA MET A 248 -6.32 -7.37 21.43
C MET A 248 -7.14 -8.01 20.29
N ALA A 249 -7.07 -9.33 20.14
CA ALA A 249 -7.77 -10.07 19.06
C ALA A 249 -9.32 -9.91 19.02
N GLU A 250 -9.93 -9.33 20.06
CA GLU A 250 -11.38 -9.18 20.24
C GLU A 250 -11.84 -7.72 20.45
N GLY A 251 -11.12 -6.72 19.91
CA GLY A 251 -11.50 -5.30 20.04
C GLY A 251 -12.66 -4.87 19.14
N HIS A 252 -13.50 -3.95 19.64
CA HIS A 252 -14.48 -3.20 18.84
C HIS A 252 -14.02 -1.75 18.62
N PRO A 253 -14.54 -1.04 17.58
CA PRO A 253 -14.29 0.39 17.40
C PRO A 253 -14.70 1.21 18.63
N ASP A 254 -14.00 2.31 18.90
CA ASP A 254 -14.30 3.18 20.07
C ASP A 254 -15.46 4.14 19.80
N VAL A 255 -16.07 4.06 18.61
CA VAL A 255 -17.15 4.92 18.13
C VAL A 255 -18.34 4.09 17.63
N PRO A 256 -19.57 4.64 17.64
CA PRO A 256 -20.71 3.99 17.03
C PRO A 256 -20.49 3.78 15.52
N VAL A 257 -20.67 2.55 15.06
CA VAL A 257 -20.59 2.18 13.65
C VAL A 257 -22.00 1.78 13.18
N PRO A 258 -22.53 2.36 12.09
CA PRO A 258 -23.83 1.96 11.54
C PRO A 258 -23.80 0.51 11.03
N GLU A 259 -24.96 -0.05 10.64
CA GLU A 259 -25.05 -1.47 10.26
C GLU A 259 -24.34 -1.84 8.94
N ARG A 260 -24.10 -0.86 8.04
CA ARG A 260 -23.61 -1.10 6.68
C ARG A 260 -22.11 -0.96 6.42
N PRO A 261 -21.34 -0.04 7.05
CA PRO A 261 -19.91 0.03 6.79
C PRO A 261 -19.15 -1.20 7.31
N SER A 262 -17.98 -1.46 6.71
CA SER A 262 -17.01 -2.41 7.26
C SER A 262 -15.88 -1.64 7.92
N VAL A 263 -15.81 -1.75 9.24
CA VAL A 263 -14.69 -1.25 10.03
C VAL A 263 -13.93 -2.45 10.57
N SER A 264 -12.68 -2.61 10.12
CA SER A 264 -11.81 -3.68 10.59
C SER A 264 -11.58 -3.55 12.08
N ARG A 265 -11.64 -4.67 12.82
CA ARG A 265 -11.26 -4.73 14.24
C ARG A 265 -9.79 -4.37 14.49
N PHE A 266 -8.97 -4.46 13.44
CA PHE A 266 -7.55 -4.11 13.45
C PHE A 266 -7.28 -2.68 12.97
N ALA A 267 -8.34 -1.87 12.80
CA ALA A 267 -8.23 -0.44 12.58
C ALA A 267 -8.32 0.33 13.91
N VAL A 268 -7.76 1.53 13.94
CA VAL A 268 -7.98 2.50 15.01
C VAL A 268 -9.03 3.48 14.54
N VAL A 269 -10.16 3.56 15.24
CA VAL A 269 -11.20 4.57 14.99
C VAL A 269 -11.58 5.19 16.32
N LYS A 270 -11.27 6.48 16.52
CA LYS A 270 -11.42 7.17 17.81
C LYS A 270 -11.76 8.66 17.68
N GLY A 271 -11.96 9.30 18.84
CA GLY A 271 -12.30 10.72 18.92
C GLY A 271 -13.73 10.98 18.44
N ASN A 272 -13.92 12.09 17.72
CA ASN A 272 -15.21 12.50 17.16
C ASN A 272 -15.43 11.97 15.74
N ALA A 273 -14.81 10.83 15.39
CA ALA A 273 -14.96 10.23 14.07
C ALA A 273 -16.43 9.92 13.76
N ARG A 274 -16.85 10.18 12.50
CA ARG A 274 -18.19 9.86 12.00
C ARG A 274 -18.08 9.03 10.74
N ILE A 275 -18.66 7.83 10.78
CA ILE A 275 -18.60 6.86 9.69
C ILE A 275 -19.95 6.81 8.99
N GLY A 276 -19.97 7.17 7.71
CA GLY A 276 -21.14 7.09 6.83
C GLY A 276 -21.50 5.65 6.44
N SER A 277 -22.53 5.53 5.60
CA SER A 277 -22.95 4.25 5.02
C SER A 277 -21.95 3.75 3.97
N ASP A 278 -21.80 2.44 3.85
CA ASP A 278 -20.96 1.79 2.84
C ASP A 278 -19.48 2.23 2.86
N VAL A 279 -19.05 2.80 3.99
CA VAL A 279 -17.65 3.15 4.24
C VAL A 279 -16.85 1.88 4.52
N LEU A 280 -15.63 1.81 3.99
CA LEU A 280 -14.66 0.77 4.32
C LEU A 280 -13.45 1.38 5.05
N VAL A 281 -13.19 0.89 6.25
CA VAL A 281 -11.98 1.17 7.02
C VAL A 281 -11.21 -0.14 7.20
N ALA A 282 -10.13 -0.30 6.44
CA ALA A 282 -9.33 -1.53 6.43
C ALA A 282 -8.46 -1.68 7.70
N GLN A 283 -7.91 -2.86 7.93
CA GLN A 283 -6.92 -3.08 9.01
C GLN A 283 -5.72 -2.12 8.88
N ARG A 284 -5.10 -1.78 10.02
CA ARG A 284 -4.02 -0.78 10.13
C ARG A 284 -4.38 0.65 9.72
N ALA A 285 -5.59 0.90 9.23
CA ALA A 285 -6.06 2.27 9.05
C ALA A 285 -6.22 2.94 10.43
N TYR A 286 -5.90 4.23 10.48
CA TYR A 286 -6.04 5.06 11.66
C TYR A 286 -6.94 6.25 11.32
N VAL A 287 -8.06 6.37 12.04
CA VAL A 287 -9.08 7.40 11.83
C VAL A 287 -9.35 8.11 13.16
N GLU A 288 -9.07 9.40 13.22
CA GLU A 288 -9.25 10.24 14.40
C GLU A 288 -9.93 11.55 14.01
N ASP A 289 -10.98 11.93 14.74
CA ASP A 289 -11.71 13.20 14.54
C ASP A 289 -12.09 13.48 13.07
N THR A 290 -12.37 12.42 12.31
CA THR A 290 -12.58 12.50 10.86
C THR A 290 -14.02 12.15 10.50
N VAL A 291 -14.62 12.94 9.61
CA VAL A 291 -15.90 12.62 8.99
C VAL A 291 -15.64 11.89 7.68
N MET A 292 -16.11 10.65 7.58
CA MET A 292 -16.06 9.84 6.37
C MET A 292 -17.47 9.73 5.79
N GLY A 293 -17.75 10.52 4.75
CA GLY A 293 -19.02 10.50 4.03
C GLY A 293 -19.26 9.16 3.32
N ASP A 294 -20.50 8.94 2.90
CA ASP A 294 -20.95 7.65 2.36
C ASP A 294 -20.06 7.13 1.22
N GLY A 295 -19.77 5.83 1.24
CA GLY A 295 -18.93 5.15 0.24
C GLY A 295 -17.46 5.53 0.26
N SER A 296 -17.01 6.35 1.21
CA SER A 296 -15.58 6.67 1.35
C SER A 296 -14.79 5.46 1.84
N ASN A 297 -13.49 5.48 1.58
CA ASN A 297 -12.60 4.38 1.92
C ASN A 297 -11.29 4.89 2.54
N ALA A 298 -10.90 4.24 3.64
CA ALA A 298 -9.55 4.27 4.20
C ALA A 298 -8.92 2.88 4.05
N GLN A 299 -8.00 2.73 3.10
CA GLN A 299 -7.26 1.49 2.90
C GLN A 299 -6.19 1.30 3.98
N GLU A 300 -5.48 0.19 3.91
CA GLU A 300 -4.46 -0.21 4.88
C GLU A 300 -3.37 0.84 5.00
N ASN A 301 -2.87 0.99 6.22
CA ASN A 301 -1.86 1.97 6.60
C ASN A 301 -2.26 3.43 6.35
N CYS A 302 -3.51 3.72 5.97
CA CYS A 302 -3.98 5.10 5.86
C CYS A 302 -4.10 5.76 7.23
N ILE A 303 -3.85 7.07 7.28
CA ILE A 303 -4.00 7.86 8.51
C ILE A 303 -4.82 9.11 8.22
N LEU A 304 -6.03 9.17 8.77
CA LEU A 304 -6.96 10.29 8.64
C LEU A 304 -7.13 10.99 9.99
N VAL A 305 -6.81 12.28 10.06
CA VAL A 305 -6.85 13.06 11.31
C VAL A 305 -7.51 14.42 11.06
N GLY A 306 -8.62 14.69 11.76
CA GLY A 306 -9.29 15.99 11.67
C GLY A 306 -9.78 16.34 10.25
N ALA A 307 -10.06 15.33 9.42
CA ALA A 307 -10.42 15.51 8.02
C ALA A 307 -11.95 15.42 7.78
N ASN A 308 -12.41 15.93 6.64
CA ASN A 308 -13.77 15.78 6.18
C ASN A 308 -13.78 15.29 4.73
N LEU A 309 -14.25 14.06 4.52
CA LEU A 309 -14.43 13.42 3.23
C LEU A 309 -15.92 13.47 2.91
N GLU A 310 -16.32 14.22 1.87
CA GLU A 310 -17.73 14.41 1.53
C GLU A 310 -18.43 13.12 1.06
N GLY A 311 -17.70 12.17 0.47
CA GLY A 311 -18.25 10.88 0.07
C GLY A 311 -17.63 10.30 -1.19
N ARG A 312 -17.57 8.97 -1.25
CA ARG A 312 -16.91 8.20 -2.31
C ARG A 312 -15.45 8.57 -2.52
N ASP A 313 -14.82 9.07 -1.47
CA ASP A 313 -13.41 9.43 -1.49
C ASP A 313 -12.58 8.18 -1.22
N VAL A 314 -11.54 7.98 -2.04
CA VAL A 314 -10.65 6.82 -1.92
C VAL A 314 -9.31 7.30 -1.40
N THR A 315 -8.94 6.86 -0.20
CA THR A 315 -7.57 7.02 0.30
C THR A 315 -6.82 5.72 0.09
N ALA A 316 -5.92 5.70 -0.90
CA ALA A 316 -5.13 4.54 -1.25
C ALA A 316 -4.07 4.24 -0.17
N HIS A 317 -3.58 2.99 -0.19
CA HIS A 317 -2.67 2.44 0.83
C HIS A 317 -1.55 3.41 1.28
N GLY A 318 -1.44 3.59 2.60
CA GLY A 318 -0.45 4.48 3.22
C GLY A 318 -0.73 5.99 3.07
N GLY A 319 -1.82 6.39 2.42
CA GLY A 319 -2.24 7.79 2.29
C GLY A 319 -2.57 8.44 3.63
N LYS A 320 -2.20 9.71 3.78
CA LYS A 320 -2.34 10.46 5.04
C LYS A 320 -3.04 11.77 4.76
N ILE A 321 -4.13 12.03 5.47
CA ILE A 321 -4.96 13.23 5.31
C ILE A 321 -5.14 13.86 6.69
N VAL A 322 -4.67 15.10 6.84
CA VAL A 322 -4.62 15.80 8.12
C VAL A 322 -5.18 17.21 7.95
N PHE A 323 -6.24 17.54 8.68
CA PHE A 323 -6.93 18.85 8.62
C PHE A 323 -7.24 19.31 7.18
N ALA A 324 -7.86 18.44 6.40
CA ALA A 324 -8.24 18.72 5.02
C ALA A 324 -9.73 18.43 4.76
N ARG A 325 -10.28 19.09 3.75
CA ARG A 325 -11.65 18.89 3.26
C ARG A 325 -11.60 18.40 1.83
N LEU A 326 -12.15 17.22 1.58
CA LEU A 326 -12.26 16.62 0.25
C LEU A 326 -13.71 16.71 -0.19
N GLY A 327 -13.93 17.29 -1.36
CA GLY A 327 -15.18 17.13 -2.12
C GLY A 327 -15.33 15.69 -2.59
N LYS A 328 -16.48 15.36 -3.16
CA LYS A 328 -16.81 13.96 -3.52
C LYS A 328 -15.89 13.37 -4.60
N ASN A 329 -15.74 12.04 -4.54
CA ASN A 329 -14.99 11.26 -5.53
C ASN A 329 -13.53 11.71 -5.70
N VAL A 330 -12.90 12.21 -4.63
CA VAL A 330 -11.48 12.51 -4.65
C VAL A 330 -10.68 11.24 -4.45
N PHE A 331 -9.65 11.06 -5.27
CA PHE A 331 -8.69 9.97 -5.12
C PHE A 331 -7.39 10.49 -4.52
N VAL A 332 -6.97 9.90 -3.41
CA VAL A 332 -5.67 10.14 -2.78
C VAL A 332 -4.77 8.94 -2.98
N GLY A 333 -3.74 9.09 -3.82
CA GLY A 333 -2.83 8.01 -4.19
C GLY A 333 -1.91 7.53 -3.06
N PHE A 334 -1.27 6.39 -3.30
CA PHE A 334 -0.39 5.69 -2.33
C PHE A 334 0.56 6.61 -1.60
N ASN A 335 0.76 6.38 -0.30
CA ASN A 335 1.76 7.07 0.53
C ASN A 335 1.72 8.62 0.50
N SER A 336 0.67 9.24 -0.07
CA SER A 336 0.53 10.70 -0.09
C SER A 336 0.43 11.25 1.33
N PHE A 337 0.95 12.46 1.54
CA PHE A 337 0.89 13.18 2.81
C PHE A 337 0.27 14.55 2.59
N LEU A 338 -1.00 14.69 2.95
CA LEU A 338 -1.80 15.90 2.77
C LEU A 338 -2.10 16.51 4.15
N ARG A 339 -1.37 17.55 4.51
CA ARG A 339 -1.45 18.21 5.81
C ARG A 339 -1.77 19.69 5.66
N GLY A 340 -3.00 20.04 6.03
CA GLY A 340 -3.40 21.40 6.37
C GLY A 340 -3.29 21.66 7.89
N SER A 341 -3.88 22.76 8.32
CA SER A 341 -4.08 23.10 9.73
C SER A 341 -5.36 23.92 9.89
N SER A 342 -5.72 24.28 11.13
CA SER A 342 -6.80 25.25 11.39
C SER A 342 -6.54 26.61 10.74
N ASP A 343 -5.27 27.02 10.68
CA ASP A 343 -4.84 28.31 10.18
C ASP A 343 -4.62 28.29 8.66
N HIS A 344 -4.21 27.13 8.14
CA HIS A 344 -3.90 26.89 6.73
C HIS A 344 -4.71 25.69 6.21
N PRO A 345 -6.03 25.87 6.00
CA PRO A 345 -6.89 24.79 5.53
C PRO A 345 -6.49 24.31 4.14
N LEU A 346 -6.58 23.00 3.93
CA LEU A 346 -6.50 22.35 2.62
C LEU A 346 -7.89 21.96 2.15
N THR A 347 -8.32 22.48 1.00
CA THR A 347 -9.56 22.05 0.33
C THR A 347 -9.21 21.39 -1.00
N ILE A 348 -9.83 20.25 -1.29
CA ILE A 348 -9.68 19.54 -2.56
C ILE A 348 -11.06 19.40 -3.21
N GLY A 349 -11.24 20.01 -4.36
CA GLY A 349 -12.50 19.94 -5.10
C GLY A 349 -12.80 18.54 -5.63
N GLU A 350 -14.08 18.27 -5.85
CA GLU A 350 -14.58 16.97 -6.31
C GLU A 350 -13.89 16.45 -7.56
N HIS A 351 -13.85 15.13 -7.71
CA HIS A 351 -13.26 14.43 -8.87
C HIS A 351 -11.78 14.77 -9.13
N SER A 352 -11.06 15.30 -8.13
CA SER A 352 -9.63 15.53 -8.23
C SER A 352 -8.84 14.26 -7.95
N ILE A 353 -7.67 14.17 -8.58
CA ILE A 353 -6.76 13.03 -8.50
C ILE A 353 -5.46 13.54 -7.87
N VAL A 354 -5.20 13.13 -6.64
CA VAL A 354 -3.89 13.31 -6.01
C VAL A 354 -3.03 12.12 -6.37
N MET A 355 -1.96 12.36 -7.13
CA MET A 355 -1.03 11.33 -7.56
C MET A 355 -0.37 10.62 -6.37
N PRO A 356 0.06 9.36 -6.54
CA PRO A 356 0.87 8.68 -5.55
C PRO A 356 2.07 9.52 -5.08
N HIS A 357 2.36 9.43 -3.79
CA HIS A 357 3.51 10.04 -3.13
C HIS A 357 3.49 11.58 -3.15
N THR A 358 2.32 12.21 -3.34
CA THR A 358 2.19 13.67 -3.25
C THR A 358 2.36 14.15 -1.81
N ILE A 359 3.12 15.23 -1.61
CA ILE A 359 3.31 15.88 -0.31
C ILE A 359 2.71 17.29 -0.38
N ALA A 360 1.59 17.50 0.31
CA ALA A 360 1.05 18.82 0.59
C ALA A 360 1.21 19.13 2.08
N ASP A 361 1.92 20.18 2.44
CA ASP A 361 2.23 20.54 3.83
C ASP A 361 2.20 22.05 4.00
N LEU A 362 1.03 22.57 4.37
CA LEU A 362 0.66 23.95 4.05
C LEU A 362 1.23 25.01 4.99
N ASP A 363 1.81 26.05 4.40
CA ASP A 363 2.20 27.30 5.07
C ASP A 363 1.22 28.46 4.79
N GLU A 364 0.22 28.25 3.94
CA GLU A 364 -0.95 29.11 3.76
C GLU A 364 -2.19 28.30 3.33
N ALA A 365 -3.38 28.90 3.36
CA ALA A 365 -4.59 28.25 2.87
C ALA A 365 -4.52 27.94 1.37
N VAL A 366 -4.83 26.69 1.00
CA VAL A 366 -4.80 26.22 -0.39
C VAL A 366 -6.12 25.55 -0.75
N ASP A 367 -6.76 26.06 -1.81
CA ASP A 367 -7.98 25.51 -2.39
C ASP A 367 -7.68 24.96 -3.78
N ILE A 368 -7.73 23.63 -3.91
CA ILE A 368 -7.54 22.92 -5.17
C ILE A 368 -8.90 22.84 -5.87
N PRO A 369 -9.05 23.36 -7.10
CA PRO A 369 -10.33 23.32 -7.81
C PRO A 369 -10.74 21.87 -8.17
N PRO A 370 -12.03 21.63 -8.44
CA PRO A 370 -12.51 20.33 -8.92
C PRO A 370 -11.79 19.86 -10.18
N ARG A 371 -11.76 18.54 -10.39
CA ARG A 371 -11.18 17.89 -11.58
C ARG A 371 -9.75 18.34 -11.88
N HIS A 372 -8.89 18.33 -10.86
CA HIS A 372 -7.46 18.60 -11.02
C HIS A 372 -6.62 17.36 -10.71
N LEU A 373 -5.56 17.18 -11.49
CA LEU A 373 -4.43 16.33 -11.13
C LEU A 373 -3.49 17.13 -10.21
N VAL A 374 -3.11 16.54 -9.09
CA VAL A 374 -2.24 17.14 -8.07
C VAL A 374 -1.06 16.19 -7.85
N TYR A 375 0.16 16.72 -7.77
CA TYR A 375 1.37 15.90 -7.62
C TYR A 375 2.46 16.63 -6.84
N GLY A 376 3.58 15.96 -6.62
CA GLY A 376 4.81 16.61 -6.16
C GLY A 376 4.74 17.22 -4.77
N TYR A 377 5.25 18.45 -4.63
CA TYR A 377 5.37 19.15 -3.34
C TYR A 377 4.61 20.48 -3.33
N ILE A 378 3.72 20.66 -2.34
CA ILE A 378 2.85 21.84 -2.24
C ILE A 378 2.84 22.39 -0.82
N ARG A 379 3.21 23.66 -0.62
CA ARG A 379 2.99 24.35 0.66
C ARG A 379 2.07 25.56 0.56
N ASN A 380 2.10 26.22 -0.60
CA ASN A 380 1.40 27.47 -0.88
C ASN A 380 0.82 27.45 -2.30
N ARG A 381 0.15 28.54 -2.68
CA ARG A 381 -0.47 28.74 -4.00
C ARG A 381 0.53 28.75 -5.16
N ALA A 382 1.77 29.19 -4.94
CA ALA A 382 2.79 29.17 -5.97
C ALA A 382 3.23 27.72 -6.26
N ASP A 383 3.46 26.94 -5.22
CA ASP A 383 3.74 25.51 -5.34
C ASP A 383 2.55 24.78 -5.99
N LEU A 384 1.31 25.11 -5.59
CA LEU A 384 0.10 24.55 -6.20
C LEU A 384 0.09 24.82 -7.71
N ALA A 385 0.32 26.07 -8.14
CA ALA A 385 0.36 26.43 -9.55
C ALA A 385 1.45 25.67 -10.33
N ALA A 386 2.56 25.30 -9.69
CA ALA A 386 3.62 24.50 -10.28
C ALA A 386 3.36 22.99 -10.27
N ASN A 387 2.42 22.51 -9.44
CA ASN A 387 2.22 21.08 -9.16
C ASN A 387 0.75 20.63 -9.29
N THR A 388 -0.01 21.33 -10.14
CA THR A 388 -1.39 20.98 -10.48
C THR A 388 -1.64 21.16 -11.96
N VAL A 389 -2.59 20.41 -12.52
CA VAL A 389 -3.11 20.64 -13.88
C VAL A 389 -4.58 20.21 -13.92
N SER A 390 -5.43 20.97 -14.60
CA SER A 390 -6.83 20.53 -14.78
C SER A 390 -6.84 19.24 -15.60
N LEU A 391 -7.72 18.31 -15.26
CA LEU A 391 -7.85 17.05 -16.00
C LEU A 391 -8.26 17.31 -17.45
N ASP A 392 -9.05 18.35 -17.69
CA ASP A 392 -9.45 18.76 -19.05
C ASP A 392 -8.26 19.23 -19.88
N ASP A 393 -7.36 20.07 -19.33
CA ASP A 393 -6.19 20.53 -20.07
C ASP A 393 -5.18 19.40 -20.28
N LEU A 394 -4.99 18.54 -19.27
CA LEU A 394 -4.15 17.36 -19.42
C LEU A 394 -4.71 16.41 -20.48
N SER A 395 -6.02 16.20 -20.52
CA SER A 395 -6.66 15.31 -21.51
C SER A 395 -6.41 15.75 -22.96
N ARG A 396 -6.27 17.06 -23.19
CA ARG A 396 -5.97 17.66 -24.50
C ARG A 396 -4.50 17.59 -24.88
N CYS A 397 -3.61 17.21 -23.95
CA CYS A 397 -2.19 17.07 -24.22
C CYS A 397 -1.93 15.84 -25.12
N ASP A 398 -1.33 16.06 -26.28
CA ASP A 398 -0.76 15.03 -27.14
C ASP A 398 0.66 15.45 -27.51
N GLY A 399 1.65 14.96 -26.77
CA GLY A 399 3.04 15.42 -26.88
C GLY A 399 3.72 15.51 -25.52
N GLU A 400 4.48 16.59 -25.29
CA GLU A 400 5.21 16.81 -24.04
C GLU A 400 4.57 17.93 -23.21
N LEU A 401 4.40 17.70 -21.90
CA LEU A 401 4.06 18.70 -20.91
C LEU A 401 5.14 18.71 -19.83
N LYS A 402 5.70 19.88 -19.54
CA LYS A 402 6.63 20.10 -18.43
C LYS A 402 6.04 21.13 -17.49
N ARG A 403 5.90 20.77 -16.21
CA ARG A 403 5.36 21.67 -15.19
C ARG A 403 5.98 21.34 -13.84
N GLY A 404 6.69 22.30 -13.25
CA GLY A 404 7.56 22.02 -12.12
C GLY A 404 8.57 20.91 -12.45
N ASN A 405 8.71 19.93 -11.55
CA ASN A 405 9.55 18.75 -11.76
C ASN A 405 8.82 17.59 -12.47
N LEU A 406 7.58 17.80 -12.93
CA LEU A 406 6.84 16.81 -13.71
C LEU A 406 7.21 16.92 -15.19
N VAL A 407 7.54 15.78 -15.78
CA VAL A 407 7.66 15.59 -17.22
C VAL A 407 6.64 14.53 -17.65
N PHE A 408 5.68 14.94 -18.47
CA PHE A 408 4.70 14.08 -19.11
C PHE A 408 4.96 14.01 -20.61
N ARG A 409 4.83 12.82 -21.20
CA ARG A 409 4.96 12.55 -22.63
C ARG A 409 3.87 11.59 -23.10
N GLY A 410 3.27 11.86 -24.25
CA GLY A 410 2.28 11.00 -24.89
C GLY A 410 0.87 11.55 -24.79
N LYS A 411 -0.12 10.65 -24.69
CA LYS A 411 -1.55 10.98 -24.77
C LYS A 411 -2.16 11.20 -23.39
N GLY A 412 -2.40 12.47 -23.04
CA GLY A 412 -2.98 12.84 -21.76
C GLY A 412 -4.40 12.30 -21.57
N ALA A 413 -5.21 12.19 -22.63
CA ALA A 413 -6.52 11.54 -22.56
C ALA A 413 -6.43 10.08 -22.07
N ALA A 414 -5.41 9.33 -22.50
CA ALA A 414 -5.22 7.95 -22.06
C ALA A 414 -4.77 7.87 -20.59
N PHE A 415 -3.99 8.85 -20.12
CA PHE A 415 -3.59 8.98 -18.73
C PHE A 415 -4.79 9.26 -17.82
N VAL A 416 -5.56 10.31 -18.13
CA VAL A 416 -6.74 10.73 -17.34
C VAL A 416 -7.77 9.60 -17.29
N HIS A 417 -8.11 9.01 -18.44
CA HIS A 417 -9.06 7.89 -18.49
C HIS A 417 -8.58 6.68 -17.68
N GLY A 418 -7.28 6.39 -17.68
CA GLY A 418 -6.72 5.28 -16.89
C GLY A 418 -6.90 5.47 -15.38
N PHE A 419 -6.73 6.69 -14.87
CA PHE A 419 -6.97 6.98 -13.46
C PHE A 419 -8.47 7.03 -13.12
N GLU A 420 -9.30 7.69 -13.94
CA GLU A 420 -10.76 7.73 -13.71
C GLU A 420 -11.35 6.32 -13.65
N HIS A 421 -11.01 5.47 -14.62
CA HIS A 421 -11.43 4.06 -14.63
C HIS A 421 -10.93 3.28 -13.40
N ARG A 422 -9.70 3.54 -12.95
CA ARG A 422 -9.16 2.90 -11.74
C ARG A 422 -9.96 3.29 -10.49
N ILE A 423 -10.34 4.56 -10.37
CA ILE A 423 -11.10 5.05 -9.22
C ILE A 423 -12.49 4.43 -9.18
N GLU A 424 -13.17 4.40 -10.33
CA GLU A 424 -14.46 3.72 -10.48
C GLU A 424 -14.36 2.25 -10.08
N HIS A 425 -13.36 1.54 -10.60
CA HIS A 425 -13.13 0.14 -10.26
C HIS A 425 -12.89 -0.08 -8.76
N ILE A 426 -12.11 0.79 -8.10
CA ILE A 426 -11.86 0.70 -6.66
C ILE A 426 -13.15 0.94 -5.87
N LEU A 427 -13.96 1.93 -6.24
CA LEU A 427 -15.24 2.20 -5.58
C LEU A 427 -16.22 1.03 -5.74
N GLU A 428 -16.28 0.43 -6.92
CA GLU A 428 -17.06 -0.78 -7.17
C GLU A 428 -16.57 -1.97 -6.34
N ALA A 429 -15.26 -2.26 -6.39
CA ALA A 429 -14.64 -3.36 -5.65
C ALA A 429 -14.85 -3.20 -4.14
N ASN A 430 -14.79 -1.96 -3.63
CA ASN A 430 -15.04 -1.65 -2.23
C ASN A 430 -16.52 -1.70 -1.85
N GLY A 431 -17.44 -1.67 -2.80
CA GLY A 431 -18.88 -1.67 -2.52
C GLY A 431 -19.41 -0.29 -2.10
N ALA A 432 -18.75 0.78 -2.54
CA ALA A 432 -19.14 2.17 -2.25
C ALA A 432 -20.45 2.58 -2.94
N LEU A 433 -20.91 1.79 -3.91
CA LEU A 433 -22.14 2.00 -4.67
C LEU A 433 -23.26 1.01 -4.29
N PHE A 434 -23.14 0.37 -3.12
CA PHE A 434 -24.08 -0.67 -2.71
C PHE A 434 -25.49 -0.11 -2.50
N ALA A 435 -26.43 -0.53 -3.34
CA ALA A 435 -27.83 -0.15 -3.25
C ALA A 435 -28.72 -1.38 -3.45
N SER A 436 -29.61 -1.65 -2.49
CA SER A 436 -30.66 -2.68 -2.59
C SER A 436 -30.16 -4.05 -3.10
N GLY A 437 -29.03 -4.53 -2.55
CA GLY A 437 -28.46 -5.85 -2.86
C GLY A 437 -27.60 -5.94 -4.13
N HIS A 438 -27.41 -4.84 -4.86
CA HIS A 438 -26.54 -4.76 -6.03
C HIS A 438 -25.29 -3.93 -5.71
N GLY A 439 -24.15 -4.24 -6.35
CA GLY A 439 -22.88 -3.53 -6.12
C GLY A 439 -22.16 -3.93 -4.83
N MET A 440 -22.27 -5.19 -4.42
CA MET A 440 -21.62 -5.73 -3.23
C MET A 440 -20.10 -5.83 -3.42
N GLY A 441 -19.33 -5.16 -2.56
CA GLY A 441 -17.87 -5.17 -2.56
C GLY A 441 -17.28 -5.49 -1.18
N HIS A 442 -16.02 -5.11 -0.96
CA HIS A 442 -15.28 -5.41 0.27
C HIS A 442 -15.99 -4.87 1.53
N ALA A 443 -16.63 -3.70 1.47
CA ALA A 443 -17.38 -3.15 2.61
C ALA A 443 -18.51 -4.06 3.08
N GLN A 444 -19.09 -4.87 2.20
CA GLN A 444 -20.16 -5.79 2.58
C GLN A 444 -19.62 -7.22 2.80
N LYS A 445 -18.66 -7.67 1.99
CA LYS A 445 -18.03 -8.99 2.09
C LYS A 445 -17.17 -9.15 3.35
N ASN A 446 -16.56 -8.07 3.82
CA ASN A 446 -15.65 -8.12 4.98
C ASN A 446 -16.40 -7.96 6.32
N ALA A 447 -17.73 -7.87 6.31
CA ALA A 447 -18.54 -7.74 7.54
C ALA A 447 -18.41 -8.97 8.45
N ASN A 448 -18.22 -10.16 7.87
CA ASN A 448 -18.19 -11.44 8.60
C ASN A 448 -16.87 -12.19 8.38
N ILE A 449 -15.73 -11.55 8.72
CA ILE A 449 -14.42 -12.21 8.73
C ILE A 449 -14.16 -12.79 10.12
N SER A 450 -13.77 -14.06 10.18
CA SER A 450 -13.21 -14.68 11.39
C SER A 450 -11.69 -14.66 11.36
N HIS A 451 -11.05 -14.61 12.52
CA HIS A 451 -9.60 -14.51 12.63
C HIS A 451 -9.05 -15.60 13.54
N SER A 452 -7.98 -16.25 13.12
CA SER A 452 -7.18 -17.15 13.95
C SER A 452 -5.81 -16.55 14.18
N VAL A 453 -5.33 -16.58 15.43
CA VAL A 453 -3.98 -16.10 15.77
C VAL A 453 -3.08 -17.30 16.05
N VAL A 454 -1.99 -17.43 15.28
CA VAL A 454 -0.96 -18.45 15.54
C VAL A 454 0.28 -17.78 16.08
N ARG A 455 0.81 -18.31 17.19
CA ARG A 455 2.03 -17.79 17.82
C ARG A 455 3.27 -18.53 17.31
N HIS A 456 4.40 -17.84 17.43
CA HIS A 456 5.74 -18.37 17.18
C HIS A 456 6.14 -19.40 18.25
N ILE A 457 7.17 -20.19 17.95
CA ILE A 457 7.84 -21.09 18.88
C ILE A 457 8.58 -20.26 19.93
N THR A 458 8.37 -20.54 21.21
CA THR A 458 8.78 -19.67 22.33
C THR A 458 10.16 -20.01 22.92
N GLU A 459 10.70 -21.20 22.65
CA GLU A 459 11.95 -21.69 23.24
C GLU A 459 12.79 -22.54 22.27
N GLY A 460 14.03 -22.86 22.67
CA GLY A 460 14.95 -23.69 21.91
C GLY A 460 15.55 -23.01 20.67
N ALA A 461 16.18 -23.82 19.80
CA ALA A 461 16.87 -23.34 18.60
C ALA A 461 15.94 -22.66 17.60
N LEU A 462 14.68 -23.14 17.54
CA LEU A 462 13.62 -22.63 16.64
C LEU A 462 12.87 -21.42 17.20
N GLN A 463 13.22 -20.93 18.40
CA GLN A 463 12.57 -19.78 19.01
C GLN A 463 12.48 -18.59 18.03
N GLY A 464 11.28 -18.03 17.91
CA GLY A 464 10.95 -16.94 17.00
C GLY A 464 10.45 -17.39 15.63
N LEU A 465 10.67 -18.64 15.20
CA LEU A 465 10.02 -19.16 13.98
C LEU A 465 8.58 -19.57 14.26
N HIS A 466 7.73 -19.56 13.24
CA HIS A 466 6.42 -20.18 13.31
C HIS A 466 6.54 -21.68 13.02
N PRO A 467 5.70 -22.53 13.64
CA PRO A 467 5.65 -23.95 13.31
C PRO A 467 5.29 -24.14 11.85
N ALA A 468 5.84 -25.18 11.22
CA ALA A 468 5.41 -25.55 9.88
C ALA A 468 3.94 -25.98 9.93
N MET A 469 3.08 -25.29 9.19
CA MET A 469 1.64 -25.56 9.21
C MET A 469 0.98 -25.22 7.87
N GLU A 470 -0.17 -25.85 7.67
CA GLU A 470 -1.11 -25.56 6.59
C GLU A 470 -2.51 -25.42 7.21
N LEU A 471 -3.15 -24.28 6.96
CA LEU A 471 -4.54 -24.00 7.33
C LEU A 471 -5.32 -23.82 6.03
N GLN A 472 -6.49 -24.47 5.92
CA GLN A 472 -7.36 -24.39 4.75
C GLN A 472 -8.81 -24.40 5.20
N ALA A 473 -9.67 -23.66 4.48
CA ALA A 473 -11.12 -23.62 4.70
C ALA A 473 -11.88 -24.36 3.61
#